data_AF-A0A6P0U603-F1
#
_entry.id   AF-A0A6P0U603-F1
#
_cell.length_a   1.000
_cell.length_b   1.000
_cell.length_c   1.000
_cell.angle_alpha   90.00
_cell.angle_beta   90.00
_cell.angle_gamma   90.00
#
_symmetry.space_group_name_H-M   'P 1'
#
loop_
_entity.id
_entity.type
_entity.pdbx_description
1 polymer ?
#
loop_
_entity_poly.entity_id
_entity_poly.type
_entity_poly.pdbx_seq_one_letter_code
_entity_poly.pdbx_strand_id
1 'polypeptide(L)' 'KTGSWKSCGKIENEGEKEVINAIENCLAEHQNDYVRLIGIDSNVKRRLVEKIIHKPN' A
#
# COMPACT_ATOMS: atom_id res chain seq x y z
N LYS A 1 -20.10 1.31 -6.18
CA LYS A 1 -18.77 1.84 -5.80
C LYS A 1 -17.85 1.71 -7.00
N THR A 2 -17.37 2.82 -7.55
CA THR A 2 -16.37 2.84 -8.63
C THR A 2 -15.02 2.43 -8.05
N GLY A 3 -14.33 1.45 -8.66
CA GLY A 3 -13.07 0.89 -8.18
C GLY A 3 -11.85 1.80 -8.36
N SER A 4 -12.00 3.10 -8.12
CA SER A 4 -10.94 4.10 -8.23
C SER A 4 -10.02 4.04 -7.01
N TRP A 5 -8.80 3.56 -7.19
CA TRP A 5 -7.76 3.54 -6.16
C TRP A 5 -6.76 4.68 -6.37
N LYS A 6 -6.38 5.37 -5.30
CA LYS A 6 -5.27 6.34 -5.29
C LYS A 6 -4.01 5.69 -4.70
N SER A 7 -2.83 6.12 -5.15
CA SER A 7 -1.56 5.62 -4.63
C SER A 7 -1.14 6.42 -3.40
N CYS A 8 -0.72 5.74 -2.34
CA CYS A 8 -0.02 6.36 -1.18
C CYS A 8 1.45 6.68 -1.47
N GLY A 9 1.99 6.21 -2.61
CA GLY A 9 3.41 6.36 -2.96
C GLY A 9 4.10 5.01 -3.24
N LYS A 10 5.34 5.09 -3.73
CA LYS A 10 6.20 3.91 -3.93
C LYS A 10 7.19 3.86 -2.77
N ILE A 11 7.29 2.70 -2.12
CA ILE A 11 8.29 2.44 -1.09
C ILE A 11 9.50 1.84 -1.82
N GLU A 12 10.59 2.59 -1.94
CA GLU A 12 11.82 2.17 -2.64
C GLU A 12 12.92 1.63 -1.72
N ASN A 13 12.71 1.68 -0.39
CA ASN A 13 13.76 1.41 0.59
C ASN A 13 14.01 -0.08 0.83
N GLU A 14 15.29 -0.41 1.09
CA GLU A 14 15.79 -1.78 1.23
C GLU A 14 15.61 -2.35 2.65
N GLY A 15 15.22 -1.52 3.63
CA GLY A 15 15.05 -1.93 5.03
C GLY A 15 13.60 -2.22 5.42
N GLU A 16 13.35 -3.41 5.99
CA GLU A 16 12.02 -3.81 6.49
C GLU A 16 11.37 -2.77 7.42
N LYS A 17 12.17 -2.15 8.31
CA LYS A 17 11.69 -1.12 9.24
C LYS A 17 11.14 0.11 8.53
N GLU A 18 11.81 0.57 7.48
CA GLU A 18 11.39 1.76 6.73
C GLU A 18 10.12 1.47 5.93
N VAL A 19 10.00 0.25 5.41
CA VAL A 19 8.78 -0.24 4.75
C VAL A 19 7.60 -0.23 5.73
N ILE A 20 7.79 -0.79 6.93
CA ILE A 20 6.74 -0.80 7.97
C ILE A 20 6.33 0.63 8.33
N ASN A 21 7.28 1.52 8.62
CA ASN A 21 7.00 2.91 8.97
C ASN A 21 6.21 3.64 7.86
N ALA A 22 6.57 3.43 6.59
CA ALA A 22 5.85 4.04 5.48
C ALA A 22 4.41 3.52 5.35
N ILE A 23 4.20 2.24 5.60
CA ILE A 23 2.85 1.64 5.64
C ILE A 23 2.04 2.22 6.80
N GLU A 24 2.60 2.29 7.99
CA GLU A 24 1.94 2.86 9.17
C GLU A 24 1.52 4.32 8.95
N ASN A 25 2.39 5.14 8.34
CA ASN A 25 2.07 6.52 7.99
C ASN A 25 0.88 6.61 7.01
N CYS A 26 0.91 5.83 5.92
CA CYS A 26 -0.21 5.79 4.96
C CYS A 26 -1.53 5.33 5.65
N LEU A 27 -1.47 4.35 6.54
CA LEU A 27 -2.65 3.90 7.30
C LEU A 27 -3.20 5.00 8.21
N ALA A 28 -2.31 5.74 8.90
CA ALA A 28 -2.68 6.81 9.81
C ALA A 28 -3.34 7.99 9.09
N GLU A 29 -2.93 8.30 7.85
CA GLU A 29 -3.53 9.34 7.01
C GLU A 29 -4.88 8.91 6.41
N HIS A 30 -5.14 7.61 6.30
CA HIS A 30 -6.27 7.03 5.56
C HIS A 30 -7.20 6.15 6.43
N GLN A 31 -7.44 6.57 7.67
CA GLN A 31 -8.24 5.80 8.65
C GLN A 31 -9.68 5.52 8.21
N ASN A 32 -10.26 6.34 7.33
CA ASN A 32 -11.64 6.20 6.84
C ASN A 32 -11.72 5.61 5.41
N ASP A 33 -10.60 5.14 4.87
CA ASP A 33 -10.52 4.61 3.51
C ASP A 33 -10.24 3.10 3.49
N TYR A 34 -10.46 2.46 2.34
CA TYR A 34 -9.87 1.13 2.10
C TYR A 34 -8.40 1.32 1.73
N VAL A 35 -7.50 0.60 2.40
CA VAL A 35 -6.08 0.57 2.03
C VAL A 35 -5.70 -0.82 1.56
N ARG A 36 -5.10 -0.88 0.37
CA ARG A 36 -4.64 -2.12 -0.27
C ARG A 36 -3.13 -2.07 -0.47
N LEU A 37 -2.42 -3.04 0.12
CA LEU A 37 -1.02 -3.27 -0.13
C LEU A 37 -0.86 -4.01 -1.47
N ILE A 38 0.07 -3.54 -2.29
CA ILE A 38 0.37 -4.12 -3.60
C ILE A 38 1.86 -4.46 -3.65
N GLY A 39 2.19 -5.74 -3.80
CA GLY A 39 3.54 -6.19 -4.09
C GLY A 39 3.80 -6.16 -5.61
N ILE A 40 4.86 -5.46 -6.03
CA ILE A 40 5.24 -5.32 -7.45
C ILE A 40 6.56 -6.05 -7.70
N ASP A 41 6.61 -6.88 -8.73
CA ASP A 41 7.87 -7.32 -9.32
C ASP A 41 8.51 -6.14 -10.06
N SER A 42 9.67 -5.67 -9.60
CA SER A 42 10.36 -4.52 -10.17
C SER A 42 10.96 -4.78 -11.55
N ASN A 43 11.25 -6.04 -11.90
CA ASN A 43 11.87 -6.42 -13.17
C ASN A 43 10.84 -6.43 -14.30
N VAL A 44 9.69 -7.07 -14.06
CA VAL A 44 8.64 -7.24 -15.08
C VAL A 44 7.44 -6.31 -14.88
N LYS A 45 7.50 -5.40 -13.90
CA LYS A 45 6.48 -4.38 -13.57
C LYS A 45 5.08 -4.96 -13.40
N ARG A 46 4.97 -6.10 -12.71
CA ARG A 46 3.72 -6.84 -12.50
C ARG A 46 3.32 -6.87 -11.04
N ARG A 47 2.01 -6.81 -10.77
CA ARG A 47 1.46 -7.06 -9.42
C ARG A 47 1.54 -8.55 -9.09
N LEU A 48 2.23 -8.88 -8.01
CA LEU A 48 2.36 -10.23 -7.50
C LEU A 48 1.33 -10.51 -6.39
N VAL A 49 1.15 -9.54 -5.49
CA VAL A 49 0.26 -9.65 -4.34
C VAL A 49 -0.62 -8.42 -4.26
N GLU A 50 -1.90 -8.62 -3.99
CA GLU A 50 -2.85 -7.57 -3.67
C GLU A 50 -3.62 -7.97 -2.40
N LYS A 51 -3.51 -7.16 -1.34
CA LYS A 51 -4.17 -7.46 -0.06
C LYS A 51 -4.76 -6.20 0.54
N ILE A 52 -6.06 -6.21 0.84
CA ILE A 52 -6.68 -5.15 1.63
C ILE A 52 -6.20 -5.33 3.07
N ILE A 53 -5.48 -4.33 3.58
CA ILE A 53 -4.91 -4.32 4.93
C ILE A 53 -5.67 -3.41 5.89
N HIS A 54 -6.51 -2.51 5.35
CA HIS A 54 -7.40 -1.65 6.13
C HIS A 54 -8.77 -1.53 5.48
N LYS A 55 -9.81 -1.42 6.32
CA LYS A 55 -11.18 -1.15 5.91
C LYS A 55 -11.72 -0.04 6.81
N PRO A 56 -12.54 0.88 6.28
CA PRO A 56 -13.25 1.82 7.13
C PRO A 56 -14.19 1.07 8.09
N ASN A 57 -14.28 1.58 9.32
CA ASN A 57 -15.28 1.12 10.29
C ASN A 57 -16.69 1.58 9.92
#